data_AF-A0A955BGU9-F1
#
_entry.id   AF-A0A955BGU9-F1
#
_cell.length_a   1.000
_cell.length_b   1.000
_cell.length_c   1.000
_cell.angle_alpha   90.00
_cell.angle_beta   90.00
_cell.angle_gamma   90.00
#
_symmetry.space_group_name_H-M   'P 1'
#
loop_
_entity.id
_entity.type
_entity.pdbx_description
1 polymer ?
#
loop_
_entity_poly.entity_id
_entity_poly.type
_entity_poly.pdbx_seq_one_letter_code
_entity_poly.pdbx_strand_id
1 'polypeptide(L)'
;RVEINDKHIEVIIARMLRKVRIENSGDTNLLPGLVMDKFDFRRANTELAKCIKVSNKGDSDFEVGTIVPKEALEQVNSQIEALGGESAKGSRCKPSTASTQLLGITKASVQSNSFISAASFQETTKVLTEAALAGKVDNLVGLKENVILGHLIPAGTGFRMFQESEVRYRPEALQAMAEEKDRALVTSFPLLQTAGEGDGNGQQPAATGESASALDKMFGASDE
;
A
#
# COMPACT_ATOMS: atom_id res chain seq x y z
N ARG A 1 -40.56 -10.63 9.89
CA ARG A 1 -39.66 -9.48 10.16
C ARG A 1 -38.26 -9.92 9.78
N VAL A 2 -37.58 -9.23 8.88
CA VAL A 2 -36.21 -9.61 8.50
C VAL A 2 -35.27 -9.07 9.58
N GLU A 3 -34.50 -9.95 10.22
CA GLU A 3 -33.48 -9.55 11.18
C GLU A 3 -32.22 -9.14 10.42
N ILE A 4 -31.87 -7.85 10.47
CA ILE A 4 -30.67 -7.30 9.84
C ILE A 4 -29.74 -6.85 10.96
N ASN A 5 -28.47 -7.26 10.91
CA ASN A 5 -27.47 -6.83 11.89
C ASN A 5 -27.14 -5.34 11.70
N ASP A 6 -27.17 -4.58 12.80
CA ASP A 6 -26.91 -3.14 12.82
C ASP A 6 -25.55 -2.76 12.19
N LYS A 7 -24.54 -3.64 12.28
CA LYS A 7 -23.23 -3.43 11.63
C LYS A 7 -23.35 -3.12 10.13
N HIS A 8 -24.31 -3.72 9.43
CA HIS A 8 -24.52 -3.42 8.01
C HIS A 8 -25.01 -1.99 7.79
N ILE A 9 -25.92 -1.52 8.66
CA ILE A 9 -26.50 -0.18 8.59
C ILE A 9 -25.43 0.85 8.98
N GLU A 10 -24.63 0.58 10.02
CA GLU A 10 -23.51 1.44 10.44
C GLU A 10 -22.49 1.66 9.31
N VAL A 11 -22.13 0.61 8.58
CA VAL A 11 -21.19 0.72 7.45
C VAL A 11 -21.77 1.61 6.35
N ILE A 12 -23.08 1.54 6.09
CA ILE A 12 -23.74 2.42 5.10
C ILE A 12 -23.75 3.87 5.59
N ILE A 13 -24.13 4.12 6.85
CA ILE A 13 -24.15 5.46 7.45
C ILE A 13 -22.73 6.07 7.47
N ALA A 14 -21.71 5.26 7.75
CA ALA A 14 -20.32 5.70 7.71
C ALA A 14 -19.91 6.19 6.30
N ARG A 15 -20.44 5.58 5.23
CA ARG A 15 -20.25 6.07 3.85
C ARG A 15 -20.99 7.38 3.58
N MET A 16 -22.18 7.56 4.16
CA MET A 16 -22.97 8.79 4.05
C MET A 16 -22.36 9.99 4.79
N LEU A 17 -21.59 9.75 5.87
CA LEU A 17 -20.91 10.77 6.70
C LEU A 17 -19.43 10.99 6.34
N ARG A 18 -18.99 10.52 5.17
CA ARG A 18 -17.57 10.55 4.78
C ARG A 18 -17.06 11.95 4.41
N LYS A 19 -17.93 12.88 4.05
CA LYS A 19 -17.55 14.21 3.57
C LYS A 19 -17.74 15.29 4.65
N VAL A 20 -16.87 16.29 4.62
CA VAL A 20 -16.90 17.44 5.54
C VAL A 20 -16.93 18.75 4.74
N ARG A 21 -17.65 19.75 5.25
CA ARG A 21 -17.61 21.14 4.77
C ARG A 21 -16.60 21.92 5.58
N ILE A 22 -15.70 22.64 4.94
CA ILE A 22 -14.83 23.58 5.66
C ILE A 22 -15.63 24.82 6.03
N GLU A 23 -15.56 25.21 7.29
CA GLU A 23 -16.16 26.45 7.80
C GLU A 23 -15.10 27.54 7.83
N ASN A 24 -13.98 27.29 8.53
CA ASN A 24 -12.86 28.22 8.61
C ASN A 24 -11.58 27.53 8.12
N SER A 25 -10.83 28.23 7.26
CA SER A 25 -9.57 27.75 6.72
C SER A 25 -8.42 27.75 7.74
N GLY A 26 -8.48 28.62 8.76
CA GLY A 26 -7.36 28.78 9.69
C GLY A 26 -6.08 29.21 8.96
N ASP A 27 -4.95 28.57 9.28
CA ASP A 27 -3.67 28.72 8.57
C ASP A 27 -3.45 27.61 7.52
N THR A 28 -4.49 26.81 7.19
CA THR A 28 -4.39 25.80 6.11
C THR A 28 -4.63 26.42 4.74
N ASN A 29 -4.20 25.72 3.68
CA ASN A 29 -4.48 26.09 2.28
C ASN A 29 -5.90 25.71 1.82
N LEU A 30 -6.82 25.42 2.74
CA LEU A 30 -8.16 24.94 2.42
C LEU A 30 -9.12 26.11 2.21
N LEU A 31 -10.05 25.99 1.25
CA LEU A 31 -11.03 27.02 0.95
C LEU A 31 -12.30 26.86 1.80
N PRO A 32 -12.83 27.94 2.42
CA PRO A 32 -14.10 27.88 3.13
C PRO A 32 -15.25 27.51 2.18
N GLY A 33 -16.18 26.68 2.66
CA GLY A 33 -17.30 26.16 1.89
C GLY A 33 -16.98 24.94 1.01
N LEU A 34 -15.69 24.61 0.81
CA LEU A 34 -15.29 23.42 0.06
C LEU A 34 -15.72 22.15 0.78
N VAL A 35 -16.16 21.16 -0.02
CA VAL A 35 -16.52 19.83 0.47
C VAL A 35 -15.43 18.84 0.09
N MET A 36 -14.85 18.16 1.07
CA MET A 36 -13.79 17.18 0.87
C MET A 36 -13.97 15.94 1.74
N ASP A 37 -13.13 14.94 1.51
CA ASP A 37 -13.12 13.74 2.33
C ASP A 37 -12.62 14.05 3.75
N LYS A 38 -13.27 13.47 4.76
CA LYS A 38 -12.91 13.61 6.17
C LYS A 38 -11.48 13.17 6.46
N PHE A 39 -10.96 12.16 5.75
CA PHE A 39 -9.60 11.67 5.94
C PHE A 39 -8.57 12.64 5.37
N ASP A 40 -8.83 13.20 4.18
CA ASP A 40 -7.95 14.20 3.58
C ASP A 40 -7.92 15.49 4.40
N PHE A 41 -9.08 15.93 4.91
CA PHE A 41 -9.18 17.06 5.84
C PHE A 41 -8.36 16.84 7.12
N ARG A 42 -8.50 15.64 7.73
CA ARG A 42 -7.73 15.27 8.92
C ARG A 42 -6.24 15.26 8.62
N ARG A 43 -5.81 14.69 7.50
CA ARG A 43 -4.40 14.67 7.08
C ARG A 43 -3.84 16.08 6.97
N ALA A 44 -4.54 16.98 6.27
CA ALA A 44 -4.11 18.38 6.13
C ALA A 44 -3.94 19.09 7.48
N ASN A 45 -4.87 18.89 8.41
CA ASN A 45 -4.77 19.46 9.76
C ASN A 45 -3.63 18.81 10.58
N THR A 46 -3.41 17.50 10.44
CA THR A 46 -2.30 16.80 11.10
C THR A 46 -0.94 17.25 10.56
N GLU A 47 -0.83 17.50 9.25
CA GLU A 47 0.36 18.07 8.64
C GLU A 47 0.62 19.49 9.13
N LEU A 48 -0.42 20.34 9.16
CA LEU A 48 -0.29 21.71 9.70
C LEU A 48 0.13 21.73 11.18
N ALA A 49 -0.30 20.75 11.97
CA ALA A 49 0.09 20.64 13.38
C ALA A 49 1.61 20.39 13.57
N LYS A 50 2.32 19.91 12.54
CA LYS A 50 3.78 19.77 12.54
C LYS A 50 4.50 21.06 12.15
N CYS A 51 3.76 22.06 11.66
CA CYS A 51 4.30 23.34 11.25
C CYS A 51 4.09 24.40 12.33
N ILE A 52 4.93 25.42 12.27
CA ILE A 52 4.92 26.57 13.16
C ILE A 52 4.92 27.82 12.27
N LYS A 53 4.11 28.81 12.65
CA LYS A 53 4.06 30.11 11.97
C LYS A 53 5.09 31.04 12.60
N VAL A 54 6.03 31.56 11.81
CA VAL A 54 7.06 32.48 12.30
C VAL A 54 6.41 33.79 12.74
N SER A 55 6.55 34.16 14.02
CA SER A 55 6.04 35.42 14.56
C SER A 55 7.13 36.49 14.63
N ASN A 56 8.34 36.12 15.05
CA ASN A 56 9.49 37.01 15.06
C ASN A 56 10.65 36.35 14.32
N LYS A 57 11.21 37.10 13.36
CA LYS A 57 12.30 36.68 12.49
C LYS A 57 13.61 36.44 13.24
N GLY A 58 13.91 37.26 14.27
CA GLY A 58 15.26 37.25 14.87
C GLY A 58 16.32 37.47 13.79
N ASP A 59 17.40 36.69 13.85
CA ASP A 59 18.45 36.65 12.82
C ASP A 59 18.24 35.56 11.75
N SER A 60 17.07 34.88 11.75
CA SER A 60 16.77 33.87 10.74
C SER A 60 16.40 34.48 9.40
N ASP A 61 16.63 33.76 8.30
CA ASP A 61 16.24 34.21 6.95
C ASP A 61 14.72 34.12 6.69
N PHE A 62 13.92 33.63 7.65
CA PHE A 62 12.48 33.44 7.46
C PHE A 62 11.70 34.76 7.45
N GLU A 63 10.67 34.82 6.61
CA GLU A 63 9.72 35.94 6.62
C GLU A 63 8.67 35.76 7.73
N VAL A 64 8.28 36.88 8.35
CA VAL A 64 7.23 36.88 9.39
C VAL A 64 5.90 36.48 8.75
N GLY A 65 5.24 35.48 9.35
CA GLY A 65 3.97 34.93 8.87
C GLY A 65 4.11 33.67 8.02
N THR A 66 5.33 33.28 7.62
CA THR A 66 5.56 32.05 6.87
C THR A 66 5.39 30.82 7.77
N ILE A 67 4.78 29.78 7.21
CA ILE A 67 4.56 28.50 7.88
C ILE A 67 5.73 27.60 7.54
N VAL A 68 6.50 27.20 8.55
CA VAL A 68 7.72 26.40 8.41
C VAL A 68 7.54 25.12 9.23
N PRO A 69 8.00 23.95 8.76
CA PRO A 69 7.99 22.74 9.57
C PRO A 69 8.81 22.95 10.85
N LYS A 70 8.31 22.41 11.97
CA LYS A 70 8.94 22.57 13.29
C LYS A 70 10.42 22.18 13.29
N GLU A 71 10.75 21.08 12.61
CA GLU A 71 12.11 20.56 12.51
C GLU A 71 13.07 21.54 11.84
N ALA A 72 12.65 22.19 10.74
CA ALA A 72 13.50 23.16 10.04
C ALA A 72 13.73 24.43 10.87
N LEU A 73 12.72 24.88 11.61
CA LEU A 73 12.86 26.04 12.49
C LEU A 73 13.80 25.77 13.66
N GLU A 74 13.75 24.57 14.26
CA GLU A 74 14.67 24.16 15.32
C GLU A 74 16.11 24.03 14.82
N GLN A 75 16.31 23.46 13.63
CA GLN A 75 17.63 23.38 13.00
C GLN A 75 18.25 24.76 12.75
N VAL A 76 17.49 25.68 12.17
CA VAL A 76 17.96 27.05 11.93
C VAL A 76 18.24 27.78 13.24
N ASN A 77 17.37 27.62 14.25
CA ASN A 77 17.60 28.22 15.56
C ASN A 77 18.88 27.69 16.22
N SER A 78 19.16 26.38 16.15
CA SER A 78 20.41 25.83 16.68
C SER A 78 21.66 26.39 16.00
N GLN A 79 21.58 26.69 14.70
CA GLN A 79 22.68 27.29 13.94
C GLN A 79 22.89 28.76 14.34
N ILE A 80 21.80 29.52 14.51
CA ILE A 80 21.85 30.92 14.94
C ILE A 80 22.39 31.02 16.37
N GLU A 81 21.96 30.14 17.26
CA GLU A 81 22.47 30.08 18.64
C GLU A 81 23.97 29.75 18.68
N ALA A 82 24.46 28.86 17.81
CA ALA A 82 25.89 28.56 17.68
C ALA A 82 26.71 29.77 17.16
N LEU A 83 26.09 30.62 16.35
CA LEU A 83 26.67 31.88 15.87
C LEU A 83 26.48 33.05 16.87
N GLY A 84 25.76 32.84 17.97
CA GLY A 84 25.51 33.83 19.03
C GLY A 84 24.43 34.85 18.70
N GLY A 85 23.55 34.59 17.73
CA GLY A 85 22.46 35.46 17.30
C GLY A 85 21.13 35.24 18.05
N GLU A 86 20.11 36.02 17.72
CA GLU A 86 18.77 35.92 18.28
C GLU A 86 17.92 34.85 17.57
N SER A 87 17.45 33.85 18.33
CA SER A 87 16.58 32.77 17.85
C SER A 87 15.24 33.27 17.31
N ALA A 88 14.72 32.65 16.25
CA ALA A 88 13.40 32.95 15.71
C ALA A 88 12.29 32.37 16.61
N LYS A 89 11.23 33.17 16.85
CA LYS A 89 10.05 32.74 17.61
C LYS A 89 8.92 32.37 16.67
N GLY A 90 8.25 31.26 16.98
CA GLY A 90 7.11 30.79 16.22
C GLY A 90 5.88 30.54 17.08
N SER A 91 4.70 30.82 16.53
CA SER A 91 3.39 30.54 17.12
C SER A 91 2.77 29.30 16.48
N ARG A 92 1.95 28.57 17.23
CA ARG A 92 1.23 27.40 16.70
C ARG A 92 0.24 27.83 15.63
N CYS A 93 0.24 27.11 14.50
CA CYS A 93 -0.72 27.30 13.43
C CYS A 93 -2.15 26.98 13.90
N LYS A 94 -3.12 27.77 13.45
CA LYS A 94 -4.54 27.55 13.72
C LYS A 94 -5.08 26.48 12.76
N PRO A 95 -5.62 25.35 13.25
CA PRO A 95 -6.18 24.32 12.39
C PRO A 95 -7.46 24.80 11.71
N SER A 96 -7.80 24.18 10.58
CA SER A 96 -9.08 24.42 9.91
C SER A 96 -10.22 23.75 10.68
N THR A 97 -11.39 24.40 10.73
CA THR A 97 -12.62 23.84 11.31
C THR A 97 -13.59 23.43 10.21
N ALA A 98 -14.27 22.29 10.40
CA ALA A 98 -15.19 21.74 9.42
C ALA A 98 -16.39 21.05 10.09
N SER A 99 -17.56 21.12 9.46
CA SER A 99 -18.76 20.38 9.84
C SER A 99 -18.95 19.13 8.97
N THR A 100 -19.33 18.02 9.59
CA THR A 100 -19.62 16.78 8.85
C THR A 100 -20.94 16.92 8.11
N GLN A 101 -20.95 16.62 6.81
CA GLN A 101 -22.18 16.64 6.02
C GLN A 101 -22.72 15.22 5.84
N LEU A 102 -24.00 15.04 6.12
CA LEU A 102 -24.71 13.82 5.76
C LEU A 102 -25.13 13.90 4.29
N LEU A 103 -24.62 12.98 3.48
CA LEU A 103 -24.97 12.87 2.07
C LEU A 103 -25.82 11.62 1.84
N GLY A 104 -26.80 11.71 0.94
CA GLY A 104 -27.51 10.52 0.45
C GLY A 104 -26.56 9.55 -0.26
N ILE A 105 -26.88 8.24 -0.24
CA ILE A 105 -26.03 7.18 -0.80
C ILE A 105 -25.64 7.44 -2.27
N THR A 106 -26.57 7.92 -3.08
CA THR A 106 -26.36 8.22 -4.50
C THR A 106 -25.35 9.36 -4.67
N LYS A 107 -25.54 10.45 -3.92
CA LYS A 107 -24.65 11.62 -3.97
C LYS A 107 -23.26 11.30 -3.42
N ALA A 108 -23.17 10.53 -2.34
CA ALA A 108 -21.90 10.08 -1.77
C ALA A 108 -21.12 9.16 -2.75
N SER A 109 -21.83 8.38 -3.57
CA SER A 109 -21.24 7.48 -4.57
C SER A 109 -20.73 8.24 -5.80
N VAL A 110 -21.50 9.20 -6.30
CA VAL A 110 -21.08 10.07 -7.43
C VAL A 110 -19.88 10.94 -7.04
N GLN A 111 -19.81 11.41 -5.79
CA GLN A 111 -18.68 12.22 -5.27
C GLN A 111 -17.49 11.38 -4.76
N SER A 112 -17.29 10.18 -5.31
CA SER A 112 -16.10 9.37 -5.02
C SER A 112 -14.82 10.05 -5.54
N ASN A 113 -13.67 9.67 -4.97
CA ASN A 113 -12.37 10.22 -5.38
C ASN A 113 -11.92 9.62 -6.73
N SER A 114 -12.30 8.38 -7.03
CA SER A 114 -12.12 7.77 -8.34
C SER A 114 -13.21 8.20 -9.30
N PHE A 115 -12.80 8.80 -10.41
CA PHE A 115 -13.72 9.19 -11.47
C PHE A 115 -14.18 7.97 -12.29
N ILE A 116 -13.37 6.91 -12.41
CA ILE A 116 -13.74 5.67 -13.11
C ILE A 116 -14.87 4.95 -12.36
N SER A 117 -14.73 4.83 -11.04
CA SER A 117 -15.75 4.27 -10.16
C SER A 117 -17.01 5.13 -10.11
N ALA A 118 -16.87 6.46 -10.09
CA ALA A 118 -18.01 7.38 -10.08
C ALA A 118 -18.77 7.37 -11.41
N ALA A 119 -18.08 7.45 -12.54
CA ALA A 119 -18.68 7.46 -13.88
C ALA A 119 -19.46 6.17 -14.14
N SER A 120 -18.95 5.02 -13.72
CA SER A 120 -19.64 3.74 -13.89
C SER A 120 -20.87 3.56 -13.00
N PHE A 121 -21.19 4.49 -12.09
CA PHE A 121 -22.42 4.44 -11.30
C PHE A 121 -23.54 5.24 -11.97
N GLN A 122 -23.36 6.56 -12.12
CA GLN A 122 -24.31 7.50 -12.71
C GLN A 122 -23.57 8.73 -13.29
N GLU A 123 -24.29 9.58 -14.05
CA GLU A 123 -23.78 10.86 -14.56
C GLU A 123 -22.46 10.75 -15.37
N THR A 124 -22.29 9.65 -16.12
CA THR A 124 -21.06 9.30 -16.89
C THR A 124 -20.45 10.50 -17.63
N THR A 125 -21.26 11.19 -18.44
CA THR A 125 -20.80 12.32 -19.26
C THR A 125 -20.24 13.45 -18.41
N LYS A 126 -20.93 13.82 -17.32
CA LYS A 126 -20.52 14.92 -16.44
C LYS A 126 -19.26 14.58 -15.65
N VAL A 127 -19.18 13.36 -15.11
CA VAL A 127 -18.02 12.92 -14.33
C VAL A 127 -16.77 12.87 -15.22
N LEU A 128 -16.88 12.36 -16.44
CA LEU A 128 -15.76 12.27 -17.37
C LEU A 128 -15.32 13.63 -17.90
N THR A 129 -16.26 14.55 -18.21
CA THR A 129 -15.90 15.90 -18.64
C THR A 129 -15.21 16.69 -17.54
N GLU A 130 -15.72 16.65 -16.30
CA GLU A 130 -15.07 17.28 -15.15
C GLU A 130 -13.68 16.70 -14.88
N ALA A 131 -13.52 15.38 -14.99
CA ALA A 131 -12.22 14.72 -14.83
C ALA A 131 -11.22 15.12 -15.92
N ALA A 132 -11.67 15.18 -17.18
CA ALA A 132 -10.85 15.60 -18.32
C ALA A 132 -10.42 17.08 -18.20
N LEU A 133 -11.34 17.97 -17.84
CA LEU A 133 -11.04 19.40 -17.64
C LEU A 133 -10.04 19.64 -16.51
N ALA A 134 -10.15 18.86 -15.43
CA ALA A 134 -9.24 18.96 -14.28
C ALA A 134 -7.95 18.15 -14.44
N GLY A 135 -7.79 17.36 -15.52
CA GLY A 135 -6.65 16.46 -15.70
C GLY A 135 -6.50 15.44 -14.57
N LYS A 136 -7.61 14.93 -14.03
CA LYS A 136 -7.59 14.02 -12.88
C LYS A 136 -6.95 12.68 -13.25
N VAL A 137 -6.08 12.19 -12.36
CA VAL A 137 -5.48 10.86 -12.44
C VAL A 137 -6.15 9.95 -11.41
N ASP A 138 -6.50 8.73 -11.82
CA ASP A 138 -7.05 7.70 -10.95
C ASP A 138 -5.96 6.72 -10.54
N ASN A 139 -5.78 6.53 -9.23
CA ASN A 139 -4.71 5.69 -8.67
C ASN A 139 -5.12 4.22 -8.47
N LEU A 140 -6.32 3.82 -8.92
CA LEU A 140 -6.79 2.43 -8.91
C LEU A 140 -6.72 1.77 -7.52
N VAL A 141 -7.04 2.52 -6.47
CA VAL A 141 -7.03 2.00 -5.09
C VAL A 141 -8.38 1.35 -4.73
N GLY A 142 -9.41 1.60 -5.53
CA GLY A 142 -10.77 1.11 -5.30
C GLY A 142 -11.03 -0.29 -5.86
N LEU A 143 -12.11 -0.90 -5.37
CA LEU A 143 -12.57 -2.20 -5.89
C LEU A 143 -13.03 -2.10 -7.35
N LYS A 144 -13.91 -1.12 -7.65
CA LYS A 144 -14.60 -1.05 -8.93
C LYS A 144 -13.68 -0.64 -10.09
N GLU A 145 -12.73 0.26 -9.85
CA GLU A 145 -11.68 0.58 -10.83
C GLU A 145 -10.93 -0.67 -11.29
N ASN A 146 -10.44 -1.48 -10.34
CA ASN A 146 -9.66 -2.68 -10.65
C ASN A 146 -10.50 -3.74 -11.36
N VAL A 147 -11.77 -3.92 -10.95
CA VAL A 147 -12.69 -4.81 -11.65
C VAL A 147 -12.91 -4.39 -13.10
N ILE A 148 -13.10 -3.09 -13.37
CA ILE A 148 -13.33 -2.59 -14.73
C ILE A 148 -12.11 -2.79 -15.62
N LEU A 149 -10.90 -2.64 -15.07
CA LEU A 149 -9.65 -2.79 -15.81
C LEU A 149 -9.15 -4.23 -15.90
N GLY A 150 -9.72 -5.15 -15.12
CA GLY A 150 -9.28 -6.55 -15.05
C GLY A 150 -8.07 -6.79 -14.15
N HIS A 151 -7.72 -5.84 -13.28
CA HIS A 151 -6.70 -6.03 -12.24
C HIS A 151 -7.27 -6.78 -11.03
N LEU A 152 -6.38 -7.40 -10.25
CA LEU A 152 -6.76 -8.05 -9.01
C LEU A 152 -7.29 -7.01 -8.01
N ILE A 153 -8.49 -7.26 -7.48
CA ILE A 153 -9.12 -6.32 -6.53
C ILE A 153 -8.33 -6.22 -5.22
N PRO A 154 -8.25 -5.03 -4.59
CA PRO A 154 -7.54 -4.85 -3.33
C PRO A 154 -8.38 -5.33 -2.13
N ALA A 155 -8.83 -6.58 -2.17
CA ALA A 155 -9.56 -7.24 -1.09
C ALA A 155 -9.32 -8.76 -1.11
N GLY A 156 -9.40 -9.39 0.07
CA GLY A 156 -9.15 -10.83 0.21
C GLY A 156 -7.70 -11.17 -0.19
N THR A 157 -7.53 -12.15 -1.08
CA THR A 157 -6.23 -12.58 -1.62
C THR A 157 -5.54 -11.51 -2.46
N GLY A 158 -6.27 -10.49 -2.89
CA GLY A 158 -5.70 -9.37 -3.63
C GLY A 158 -5.09 -8.28 -2.77
N PHE A 159 -5.08 -8.40 -1.43
CA PHE A 159 -4.26 -7.51 -0.63
C PHE A 159 -2.77 -7.75 -0.91
N ARG A 160 -2.02 -6.64 -0.99
CA ARG A 160 -0.58 -6.64 -1.23
C ARG A 160 0.19 -7.57 -0.28
N MET A 161 -0.26 -7.69 0.98
CA MET A 161 0.35 -8.62 1.93
C MET A 161 0.35 -10.08 1.45
N PHE A 162 -0.73 -10.54 0.79
CA PHE A 162 -0.83 -11.92 0.30
C PHE A 162 -0.10 -12.10 -1.03
N GLN A 163 -0.06 -11.06 -1.86
CA GLN A 163 0.70 -11.07 -3.11
C GLN A 163 2.22 -11.07 -2.86
N GLU A 164 2.67 -10.33 -1.85
CA GLU A 164 4.08 -10.24 -1.44
C GLU A 164 4.48 -11.31 -0.42
N SER A 165 3.54 -12.16 0.01
CA SER A 165 3.85 -13.27 0.91
C SER A 165 4.62 -14.35 0.14
N GLU A 166 5.86 -14.59 0.56
CA GLU A 166 6.65 -15.70 0.08
C GLU A 166 6.48 -16.93 0.97
N VAL A 167 6.37 -18.11 0.34
CA VAL A 167 6.30 -19.37 1.07
C VAL A 167 7.72 -19.74 1.52
N ARG A 168 8.00 -19.53 2.81
CA ARG A 168 9.25 -20.02 3.40
C ARG A 168 9.14 -21.51 3.70
N TYR A 169 9.76 -22.33 2.86
CA TYR A 169 9.93 -23.75 3.15
C TYR A 169 10.87 -23.95 4.32
N ARG A 170 10.46 -24.77 5.29
CA ARG A 170 11.37 -25.25 6.34
C ARG A 170 12.25 -26.34 5.76
N PRO A 171 13.60 -26.24 5.85
CA PRO A 171 14.51 -27.20 5.22
C PRO A 171 14.32 -28.62 5.76
N GLU A 172 14.01 -28.77 7.05
CA GLU A 172 13.73 -30.07 7.69
C GLU A 172 12.51 -30.78 7.08
N ALA A 173 11.45 -30.03 6.75
CA ALA A 173 10.25 -30.61 6.14
C ALA A 173 10.49 -31.04 4.68
N LEU A 174 11.38 -30.34 3.98
CA LEU A 174 11.74 -30.65 2.60
C LEU A 174 12.63 -31.90 2.52
N GLN A 175 13.52 -32.08 3.49
CA GLN A 175 14.33 -33.29 3.65
C GLN A 175 13.47 -34.50 4.02
N ALA A 176 12.55 -34.37 4.98
CA ALA A 176 11.64 -35.44 5.35
C ALA A 176 10.76 -35.91 4.16
N MET A 177 10.24 -34.97 3.36
CA MET A 177 9.48 -35.33 2.15
C MET A 177 10.34 -35.95 1.04
N ALA A 178 11.63 -35.60 0.96
CA ALA A 178 12.56 -36.22 0.03
C ALA A 178 12.88 -37.67 0.45
N GLU A 179 13.16 -37.90 1.73
CA GLU A 179 13.40 -39.23 2.30
C GLU A 179 12.17 -40.15 2.17
N GLU A 180 10.96 -39.61 2.32
CA GLU A 180 9.71 -40.34 2.07
C GLU A 180 9.54 -40.72 0.60
N LYS A 181 9.89 -39.83 -0.34
CA LYS A 181 9.88 -40.13 -1.78
C LYS A 181 10.88 -41.22 -2.15
N ASP A 182 12.10 -41.15 -1.60
CA ASP A 182 13.13 -42.16 -1.85
C ASP A 182 12.71 -43.53 -1.31
N ARG A 183 12.10 -43.58 -0.12
CA ARG A 183 11.50 -44.80 0.42
C ARG A 183 10.37 -45.34 -0.43
N ALA A 184 9.45 -44.48 -0.89
CA ALA A 184 8.35 -44.88 -1.75
C ALA A 184 8.85 -45.42 -3.11
N LEU A 185 9.90 -44.83 -3.67
CA LEU A 185 10.56 -45.31 -4.89
C LEU A 185 11.22 -46.67 -4.69
N VAL A 186 11.93 -46.88 -3.58
CA VAL A 186 12.51 -48.19 -3.24
C VAL A 186 11.43 -49.26 -3.05
N THR A 187 10.30 -48.92 -2.44
CA THR A 187 9.18 -49.88 -2.27
C THR A 187 8.47 -50.21 -3.59
N SER A 188 8.39 -49.26 -4.52
CA SER A 188 7.69 -49.43 -5.80
C SER A 188 8.57 -50.06 -6.88
N PHE A 189 9.89 -49.91 -6.79
CA PHE A 189 10.85 -50.53 -7.71
C PHE A 189 11.97 -51.27 -6.97
N PRO A 190 11.70 -52.48 -6.43
CA PRO A 190 12.68 -53.26 -5.66
C PRO A 190 13.91 -53.71 -6.48
N LEU A 191 13.79 -53.76 -7.82
CA LEU A 191 14.87 -54.16 -8.74
C LEU A 191 15.97 -53.12 -8.89
N LEU A 192 15.76 -51.88 -8.44
CA LEU A 192 16.78 -50.83 -8.48
C LEU A 192 17.90 -51.10 -7.46
N GLN A 193 17.60 -51.86 -6.40
CA GLN A 193 18.54 -52.15 -5.32
C GLN A 193 19.46 -53.32 -5.66
N THR A 194 18.99 -54.28 -6.47
CA THR A 194 19.75 -55.46 -6.87
C THR A 194 20.64 -55.24 -8.10
N ALA A 195 20.41 -54.18 -8.87
CA ALA A 195 21.26 -53.81 -10.01
C ALA A 195 22.62 -53.18 -9.60
N GLY A 196 22.78 -52.79 -8.32
CA GLY A 196 24.04 -52.26 -7.77
C GLY A 196 24.96 -53.32 -7.15
N GLU A 197 24.48 -54.55 -6.96
CA GLU A 197 25.23 -55.64 -6.32
C GLU A 197 25.31 -56.84 -7.27
N GLY A 198 26.15 -56.72 -8.31
CA GLY A 198 26.32 -57.76 -9.32
C GLY A 198 27.56 -57.59 -10.18
N ASP A 199 28.72 -57.90 -9.59
CA ASP A 199 29.95 -58.46 -10.21
C ASP A 199 31.09 -57.52 -10.69
N GLY A 200 32.27 -57.67 -10.05
CA GLY A 200 33.54 -57.79 -10.78
C GLY A 200 34.58 -56.64 -10.84
N ASN A 201 35.28 -56.38 -9.72
CA ASN A 201 36.72 -56.02 -9.62
C ASN A 201 37.26 -54.67 -10.17
N GLY A 202 37.84 -53.85 -9.27
CA GLY A 202 38.89 -52.87 -9.60
C GLY A 202 38.64 -51.42 -9.17
N GLN A 203 39.48 -50.95 -8.23
CA GLN A 203 39.75 -49.55 -7.86
C GLN A 203 38.58 -48.69 -7.33
N GLN A 204 38.74 -48.18 -6.11
CA GLN A 204 38.00 -47.01 -5.62
C GLN A 204 38.25 -45.81 -6.55
N PRO A 205 37.21 -45.04 -6.92
CA PRO A 205 37.37 -43.60 -7.06
C PRO A 205 36.43 -42.85 -6.11
N ALA A 206 36.88 -41.65 -5.81
CA ALA A 206 36.31 -40.73 -4.85
C ALA A 206 34.89 -40.28 -5.21
N ALA A 207 34.15 -39.93 -4.16
CA ALA A 207 32.88 -39.21 -4.22
C ALA A 207 32.97 -38.04 -5.23
N THR A 208 32.22 -38.16 -6.33
CA THR A 208 31.97 -37.07 -7.26
C THR A 208 30.51 -37.15 -7.72
N GLY A 209 29.80 -36.02 -7.61
CA GLY A 209 28.37 -35.92 -7.87
C GLY A 209 28.04 -35.96 -9.35
N GLU A 210 27.95 -37.17 -9.92
CA GLU A 210 27.66 -37.37 -11.35
C GLU A 210 26.40 -38.20 -11.63
N SER A 211 25.61 -38.59 -10.63
CA SER A 211 24.38 -39.36 -10.87
C SER A 211 23.27 -38.56 -11.57
N ALA A 212 23.28 -37.23 -11.44
CA ALA A 212 22.33 -36.36 -12.15
C ALA A 212 22.72 -36.08 -13.62
N SER A 213 24.02 -36.11 -13.96
CA SER A 213 24.50 -35.78 -15.32
C SER A 213 24.49 -36.97 -16.28
N ALA A 214 24.49 -38.20 -15.76
CA ALA A 214 24.41 -39.43 -16.56
C ALA A 214 23.01 -39.68 -17.13
N LEU A 215 21.96 -39.31 -16.38
CA LEU A 215 20.56 -39.41 -16.81
C LEU A 215 20.20 -38.39 -17.90
N ASP A 216 20.76 -37.17 -17.82
CA ASP A 216 20.57 -36.09 -18.80
C ASP A 216 21.25 -36.39 -20.15
N LYS A 217 22.36 -37.16 -20.13
CA LYS A 217 23.05 -37.65 -21.33
C LYS A 217 22.40 -38.89 -21.98
N MET A 218 21.69 -39.72 -21.20
CA MET A 218 20.99 -40.90 -21.73
C MET A 218 19.68 -40.57 -22.45
N PHE A 219 19.05 -39.44 -22.09
CA PHE A 219 17.85 -38.92 -22.76
C PHE A 219 18.15 -37.78 -23.75
N GLY A 220 19.40 -37.72 -24.23
CA GLY A 220 19.96 -36.62 -25.00
C GLY A 220 18.97 -35.84 -25.86
N ALA A 221 18.92 -34.53 -25.59
CA ALA A 221 18.67 -33.55 -26.64
C ALA A 221 19.67 -33.83 -27.78
N SER A 222 19.12 -34.28 -28.90
CA SER A 222 19.74 -34.06 -30.21
C SER A 222 19.05 -32.83 -30.77
N ASP A 223 19.85 -31.79 -31.03
CA ASP A 223 19.46 -30.64 -31.81
C ASP A 223 18.90 -31.09 -33.18
N GLU A 224 17.69 -30.64 -33.50
CA GLU A 224 17.38 -29.86 -34.70
C GLU A 224 16.59 -28.62 -34.29
#